data_AF-A0A2R6IZR7-F1
#
_entry.id   AF-A0A2R6IZR7-F1
#
_cell.length_a   1.000
_cell.length_b   1.000
_cell.length_c   1.000
_cell.angle_alpha   90.00
_cell.angle_beta   90.00
_cell.angle_gamma   90.00
#
_symmetry.space_group_name_H-M   'P 1'
#
loop_
_entity.id
_entity.type
_entity.pdbx_description
1 polymer ?
#
loop_
_entity_poly.entity_id
_entity_poly.type
_entity_poly.pdbx_seq_one_letter_code
_entity_poly.pdbx_strand_id
1 'polypeptide(L)' 'MFETAPALRGLSKDRRERLGAVALVVGIALVGVLGFGPVPSTALQVLVGTLGVLVTVLGVLLVGTSEGTV' A
#
# COMPACT_ATOMS: atom_id res chain seq x y z
N MET A 1 -2.39 7.69 19.89
CA MET A 1 -2.41 8.38 18.58
C MET A 1 -1.31 7.74 17.73
N PHE A 2 -1.65 7.16 16.58
CA PHE A 2 -0.68 6.45 15.74
C PHE A 2 0.36 7.43 15.19
N GLU A 3 1.61 7.26 15.63
CA GLU A 3 2.77 8.10 15.33
C GLU A 3 3.43 7.71 14.00
N THR A 4 2.64 7.39 12.96
CA THR A 4 3.14 7.02 11.62
C THR A 4 3.46 8.22 10.74
N ALA A 5 3.06 9.43 11.13
CA ALA A 5 3.25 10.67 10.36
C ALA A 5 4.69 11.25 10.29
N PRO A 6 5.59 11.13 11.29
CA PRO A 6 6.88 11.83 11.25
C PRO A 6 7.88 11.19 10.29
N ALA A 7 7.88 9.86 10.14
CA ALA A 7 8.83 9.15 9.27
C ALA A 7 8.63 9.47 7.78
N LEU A 8 7.39 9.74 7.37
CA LEU A 8 7.08 10.11 6.00
C LEU A 8 7.35 11.59 5.73
N ARG A 9 7.24 12.49 6.72
CA ARG A 9 7.46 13.96 6.57
C ARG A 9 8.90 14.35 6.23
N GLY A 10 9.89 13.49 6.50
CA GLY A 10 11.28 13.72 6.11
C GLY A 10 11.63 13.32 4.67
N LEU A 11 10.71 12.67 3.94
CA LEU A 11 10.96 12.22 2.57
C LEU A 11 10.56 13.30 1.55
N SER A 12 11.42 13.53 0.54
CA SER A 12 11.09 14.40 -0.59
C SER A 12 9.83 13.92 -1.31
N LYS A 13 9.09 14.86 -1.92
CA LYS A 13 7.84 14.60 -2.66
C LYS A 13 8.01 13.47 -3.69
N ASP A 14 9.07 13.52 -4.50
CA ASP A 14 9.40 12.48 -5.47
C ASP A 14 9.59 11.09 -4.84
N ARG A 15 10.14 11.02 -3.64
CA ARG A 15 10.40 9.75 -2.95
C ARG A 15 9.13 9.16 -2.35
N ARG A 16 8.22 10.01 -1.87
CA ARG A 16 6.88 9.59 -1.43
C ARG A 16 6.04 9.07 -2.57
N GLU A 17 6.03 9.76 -3.72
CA GLU A 17 5.31 9.29 -4.90
C GLU A 17 5.84 7.95 -5.40
N ARG A 18 7.17 7.79 -5.48
CA ARG A 18 7.77 6.50 -5.88
C ARG A 18 7.42 5.37 -4.91
N LEU A 19 7.50 5.62 -3.60
CA LEU A 19 7.12 4.61 -2.59
C LEU A 19 5.63 4.30 -2.64
N GLY A 20 4.79 5.31 -2.86
CA GLY A 20 3.34 5.15 -3.00
C GLY A 20 2.97 4.33 -4.25
N ALA A 21 3.62 4.59 -5.38
CA ALA A 21 3.45 3.83 -6.61
C ALA A 21 3.91 2.37 -6.45
N VAL A 22 5.05 2.13 -5.80
CA VAL A 22 5.53 0.77 -5.48
C VAL A 22 4.54 0.06 -4.56
N ALA A 23 4.06 0.74 -3.51
CA ALA A 23 3.06 0.18 -2.60
C ALA A 23 1.75 -0.16 -3.34
N LEU A 24 1.29 0.68 -4.27
CA LEU A 24 0.13 0.37 -5.11
C LEU A 24 0.32 -0.90 -5.93
N VAL A 25 1.45 -1.03 -6.63
CA VAL A 25 1.74 -2.21 -7.46
C VAL A 25 1.80 -3.47 -6.59
N VAL A 26 2.47 -3.41 -5.44
CA VAL A 26 2.57 -4.54 -4.51
C VAL A 26 1.20 -4.90 -3.93
N GLY A 27 0.41 -3.92 -3.52
CA GLY A 27 -0.93 -4.11 -2.97
C GLY A 27 -1.87 -4.78 -3.98
N ILE A 28 -1.88 -4.29 -5.22
CA ILE A 28 -2.67 -4.87 -6.31
C ILE A 28 -2.20 -6.30 -6.61
N ALA A 29 -0.89 -6.55 -6.64
CA ALA A 29 -0.37 -7.90 -6.86
C ALA A 29 -0.82 -8.87 -5.75
N LEU A 30 -0.77 -8.45 -4.48
CA LEU A 30 -1.22 -9.27 -3.35
C LEU A 30 -2.71 -9.58 -3.41
N VAL A 31 -3.55 -8.60 -3.76
CA VAL A 31 -4.99 -8.83 -3.96
C VAL A 31 -5.23 -9.73 -5.18
N GLY A 32 -4.48 -9.52 -6.26
CA GLY A 32 -4.56 -10.34 -7.47
C GLY A 32 -4.22 -11.81 -7.22
N VAL A 33 -3.26 -12.11 -6.35
CA VAL A 33 -2.93 -13.49 -5.96
C VAL A 33 -4.15 -14.23 -5.37
N LEU A 34 -5.08 -13.54 -4.72
CA LEU A 34 -6.32 -14.17 -4.24
C LEU A 34 -7.30 -14.51 -5.36
N GLY A 35 -7.30 -13.76 -6.46
CA GLY A 35 -8.17 -13.99 -7.62
C GLY A 35 -7.63 -15.00 -8.63
N PHE A 36 -6.30 -15.19 -8.68
CA PHE A 36 -5.63 -15.99 -9.71
C PHE A 36 -4.77 -17.14 -9.17
N GLY A 37 -4.48 -17.19 -7.87
CA GLY A 37 -3.58 -18.16 -7.26
C GLY A 37 -4.28 -19.15 -6.31
N PRO A 38 -3.87 -20.44 -6.28
CA PRO A 38 -4.34 -21.36 -5.26
C PRO A 38 -3.69 -21.02 -3.92
N VAL A 39 -4.47 -20.46 -2.99
CA VAL A 39 -4.01 -20.18 -1.63
C VAL A 39 -4.42 -21.35 -0.72
N PRO A 40 -3.48 -22.02 -0.04
CA PRO A 40 -3.71 -23.31 0.62
C PRO A 40 -4.60 -23.27 1.86
N SER A 41 -4.92 -22.08 2.40
CA SER A 41 -5.79 -21.97 3.57
C SER A 41 -6.59 -20.66 3.58
N THR A 42 -7.80 -20.71 4.14
CA THR A 42 -8.67 -19.54 4.32
C THR A 42 -8.03 -18.49 5.22
N ALA A 43 -7.30 -18.91 6.27
CA ALA A 43 -6.58 -17.99 7.14
C ALA A 43 -5.51 -17.18 6.37
N LEU A 44 -4.78 -17.85 5.46
CA LEU A 44 -3.77 -17.19 4.62
C LEU A 44 -4.43 -16.26 3.58
N GLN A 45 -5.59 -16.64 3.02
CA GLN A 45 -6.36 -15.76 2.12
C GLN A 45 -6.77 -14.45 2.81
N VAL A 46 -7.32 -14.55 4.02
CA VAL A 46 -7.73 -13.36 4.78
C VAL A 46 -6.53 -12.47 5.11
N LEU A 47 -5.40 -13.07 5.51
CA LEU A 47 -4.19 -12.33 5.87
C LEU A 47 -3.58 -11.63 4.65
N VAL A 48 -3.43 -12.33 3.53
CA VAL A 48 -2.91 -11.77 2.27
C VAL A 48 -3.85 -10.69 1.73
N GLY A 49 -5.17 -10.92 1.76
CA GLY A 49 -6.15 -9.94 1.32
C GLY A 49 -6.15 -8.68 2.15
N THR A 50 -6.15 -8.83 3.48
CA THR A 50 -6.08 -7.69 4.41
C THR A 50 -4.80 -6.89 4.19
N LEU A 51 -3.65 -7.58 4.05
CA LEU A 51 -2.37 -6.92 3.82
C LEU A 51 -2.32 -6.22 2.46
N GLY A 52 -2.84 -6.85 1.40
CA GLY A 52 -2.95 -6.27 0.08
C GLY A 52 -3.80 -4.99 0.07
N VAL A 53 -4.95 -4.99 0.75
CA VAL A 53 -5.81 -3.81 0.90
C VAL A 53 -5.09 -2.69 1.66
N LEU A 54 -4.47 -3.01 2.81
CA LEU A 54 -3.75 -2.01 3.61
C LEU A 54 -2.59 -1.36 2.83
N VAL A 55 -1.81 -2.17 2.11
CA VAL A 55 -0.70 -1.69 1.29
C VAL A 55 -1.19 -0.84 0.11
N THR A 56 -2.31 -1.21 -0.51
CA THR A 56 -2.94 -0.42 -1.57
C THR A 56 -3.41 0.93 -1.04
N VAL A 57 -4.12 0.95 0.10
CA VAL A 57 -4.59 2.19 0.73
C VAL A 57 -3.40 3.10 1.11
N LEU A 58 -2.34 2.54 1.68
CA LEU A 58 -1.13 3.29 1.99
C LEU A 58 -0.50 3.89 0.73
N GLY A 59 -0.44 3.13 -0.36
CA GLY A 59 0.05 3.60 -1.64
C GLY A 59 -0.77 4.77 -2.20
N VAL A 60 -2.11 4.65 -2.20
CA VAL A 60 -3.03 5.73 -2.58
C VAL A 60 -2.79 6.98 -1.74
N LEU A 61 -2.67 6.84 -0.41
CA LEU A 61 -2.44 7.97 0.48
C LEU A 61 -1.09 8.65 0.21
N LEU A 62 -0.03 7.87 -0.03
CA LEU A 62 1.29 8.41 -0.33
C LEU A 62 1.34 9.16 -1.67
N VAL A 63 0.68 8.63 -2.71
CA VAL A 63 0.57 9.32 -4.01
C VAL A 63 -0.36 10.53 -3.91
N GLY A 64 -1.58 10.36 -3.43
CA GLY A 64 -2.59 11.43 -3.37
C GLY A 64 -2.24 12.59 -2.43
N THR A 65 -1.50 12.34 -1.34
CA THR A 65 -1.00 13.43 -0.48
C THR A 65 0.22 14.15 -1.05
N SER A 66 0.83 13.62 -2.10
CA SER A 66 1.94 14.29 -2.80
C SER A 66 1.40 15.28 -3.84
N GLU A 67 0.28 14.98 -4.49
CA GLU A 67 -0.35 15.88 -5.47
C GLU A 67 -0.96 17.15 -4.83
N GLY A 68 -1.35 17.11 -3.56
CA GLY A 68 -2.04 18.19 -2.84
C GLY A 68 -1.23 19.43 -2.42
N THR A 69 -0.17 19.77 -3.14
CA THR A 69 0.53 21.06 -3.00
C THR A 69 0.33 21.86 -4.29
N VAL A 70 -0.88 22.38 -4.45
CA VAL A 70 -1.22 23.45 -5.39
C VAL A 70 -1.52 24.69 -4.59
#